data_AF-A0A523V4L6-F1
#
_entry.id   AF-A0A523V4L6-F1
#
_cell.length_a   1.000
_cell.length_b   1.000
_cell.length_c   1.000
_cell.angle_alpha   90.00
_cell.angle_beta   90.00
_cell.angle_gamma   90.00
#
_symmetry.space_group_name_H-M   'P 1'
#
loop_
_entity.id
_entity.type
_entity.pdbx_description
1 polymer ?
#
loop_
_entity_poly.entity_id
_entity_poly.type
_entity_poly.pdbx_seq_one_letter_code
_entity_poly.pdbx_strand_id
1 'polypeptide(L)'
;MAELEKCIECGKVIKDESHAPYCKACDEKLDKQFDTIEDNVLIFKELLDSEIETLKKFETEDIVEFFKRIYKKFKDAGNLNNESLIVLNKLKDSFNLVESKMGIPQIPEVRETKEDKLLKNNQCPGCEKGIQKDFNLCPYCGYKLNKDFQSKY
;
A
#
# COMPACT_ATOMS: atom_id res chain seq x y z
N MET A 1 -34.81 -25.56 11.12
CA MET A 1 -34.44 -25.17 9.74
C MET A 1 -33.01 -24.67 9.84
N ALA A 2 -32.04 -25.41 9.30
CA ALA A 2 -30.63 -25.04 9.42
C ALA A 2 -30.35 -23.85 8.49
N GLU A 3 -30.02 -22.70 9.04
CA GLU A 3 -29.55 -21.55 8.27
C GLU A 3 -28.16 -21.92 7.73
N LEU A 4 -28.12 -22.25 6.43
CA LEU A 4 -26.87 -22.53 5.73
C LEU A 4 -26.12 -21.21 5.56
N GLU A 5 -25.08 -20.97 6.36
CA GLU A 5 -24.18 -19.84 6.18
C GLU A 5 -23.56 -19.88 4.79
N LYS A 6 -23.55 -18.76 4.07
CA LYS A 6 -23.02 -18.66 2.71
C LYS A 6 -21.82 -17.74 2.71
N CYS A 7 -20.79 -18.15 1.99
CA CYS A 7 -19.59 -17.36 1.76
C CYS A 7 -19.95 -16.03 1.10
N ILE A 8 -19.50 -14.93 1.69
CA ILE A 8 -19.78 -13.57 1.22
C ILE A 8 -19.15 -13.33 -0.17
N GLU A 9 -18.01 -13.96 -0.47
CA GLU A 9 -17.28 -13.77 -1.73
C GLU A 9 -17.82 -14.59 -2.90
N CYS A 10 -18.21 -15.85 -2.67
CA CYS A 10 -18.59 -16.76 -3.77
C CYS A 10 -20.00 -17.34 -3.65
N GLY A 11 -20.75 -17.02 -2.60
CA GLY A 11 -22.11 -17.50 -2.36
C GLY A 11 -22.22 -19.00 -2.06
N LYS A 12 -21.09 -19.72 -1.95
CA LYS A 12 -21.07 -21.15 -1.61
C LYS A 12 -21.52 -21.36 -0.17
N VAL A 13 -22.34 -22.40 0.03
CA VAL A 13 -22.75 -22.86 1.35
C VAL A 13 -21.52 -23.33 2.14
N ILE A 14 -21.25 -22.64 3.24
CA ILE A 14 -20.26 -23.01 4.25
C ILE A 14 -20.90 -24.15 5.05
N LYS A 15 -20.25 -25.31 5.03
CA LYS A 15 -20.72 -26.50 5.76
C LYS A 15 -20.08 -26.63 7.14
N ASP A 16 -19.11 -25.77 7.42
CA ASP A 16 -18.35 -25.77 8.65
C ASP A 16 -19.14 -24.97 9.71
N GLU A 17 -19.32 -25.52 10.91
CA GLU A 17 -19.93 -24.84 12.08
C GLU A 17 -19.08 -23.66 12.62
N SER A 18 -18.07 -23.27 11.86
CA SER A 18 -17.28 -22.07 12.12
C SER A 18 -18.10 -20.93 11.52
N HIS A 19 -18.51 -19.96 12.34
CA HIS A 19 -19.17 -18.71 11.93
C HIS A 19 -18.26 -17.83 11.04
N ALA A 20 -17.55 -18.43 10.09
CA ALA A 20 -16.54 -17.83 9.26
C ALA A 20 -17.23 -17.10 8.09
N PRO A 21 -16.85 -15.85 7.81
CA PRO A 21 -17.45 -15.05 6.73
C PRO A 21 -17.16 -15.59 5.32
N TYR A 22 -16.12 -16.42 5.18
CA TYR A 22 -15.66 -16.98 3.90
C TYR A 22 -15.57 -18.50 3.94
N CYS A 23 -15.79 -19.15 2.80
CA CYS A 23 -15.50 -20.59 2.68
C CYS A 23 -13.98 -20.81 2.65
N LYS A 24 -13.52 -21.98 3.10
CA LYS A 24 -12.10 -22.38 3.13
C LYS A 24 -11.29 -22.01 1.88
N ALA A 25 -11.85 -22.20 0.69
CA ALA A 25 -11.15 -21.90 -0.56
C ALA A 25 -11.04 -20.39 -0.90
N CYS A 26 -11.94 -19.56 -0.38
CA CYS A 26 -11.85 -18.10 -0.49
C CYS A 26 -10.95 -17.53 0.59
N ASP A 27 -11.03 -18.09 1.79
CA ASP A 27 -10.14 -17.80 2.92
C ASP A 27 -8.67 -18.02 2.53
N GLU A 28 -8.32 -19.23 2.04
CA GLU A 28 -6.97 -19.53 1.54
C GLU A 28 -6.49 -18.62 0.40
N LYS A 29 -7.42 -18.03 -0.37
CA LYS A 29 -7.06 -17.07 -1.42
C LYS A 29 -6.79 -15.68 -0.83
N LEU A 30 -7.65 -15.24 0.09
CA LEU A 30 -7.50 -13.98 0.80
C LEU A 30 -6.18 -13.96 1.57
N ASP A 31 -5.84 -15.02 2.30
CA ASP A 31 -4.55 -15.15 2.97
C ASP A 31 -3.37 -14.98 2.01
N LYS A 32 -3.38 -15.70 0.88
CA LYS A 32 -2.32 -15.57 -0.14
C LYS A 32 -2.22 -14.17 -0.72
N GLN A 33 -3.36 -13.50 -0.93
CA GLN A 33 -3.36 -12.12 -1.39
C GLN A 33 -2.77 -11.21 -0.32
N PHE A 34 -3.09 -11.43 0.95
CA PHE A 34 -2.55 -10.66 2.07
C PHE A 34 -1.03 -10.78 2.16
N ASP A 35 -0.48 -12.01 2.10
CA ASP A 35 0.96 -12.24 2.03
C ASP A 35 1.60 -11.55 0.82
N THR A 36 0.96 -11.65 -0.35
CA THR A 36 1.45 -11.00 -1.58
C THR A 36 1.50 -9.49 -1.44
N ILE A 37 0.48 -8.88 -0.83
CA ILE A 37 0.42 -7.44 -0.56
C ILE A 37 1.52 -7.06 0.43
N GLU A 38 1.74 -7.86 1.48
CA GLU A 38 2.83 -7.63 2.43
C GLU A 38 4.18 -7.58 1.71
N ASP A 39 4.49 -8.59 0.89
CA ASP A 39 5.72 -8.64 0.10
C ASP A 39 5.83 -7.47 -0.87
N ASN A 40 4.78 -7.17 -1.64
CA ASN A 40 4.79 -6.06 -2.58
C ASN A 40 5.06 -4.72 -1.88
N VAL A 41 4.40 -4.45 -0.76
CA VAL A 41 4.61 -3.22 0.00
C VAL A 41 6.04 -3.17 0.55
N LEU A 42 6.58 -4.28 1.04
CA LEU A 42 7.94 -4.33 1.57
C LEU A 42 9.01 -4.18 0.48
N ILE A 43 8.79 -4.77 -0.69
CA ILE A 43 9.72 -4.76 -1.83
C ILE A 43 9.63 -3.44 -2.61
N PHE A 44 8.43 -3.05 -3.02
CA PHE A 44 8.20 -1.91 -3.91
C PHE A 44 7.85 -0.62 -3.18
N LYS A 45 7.57 -0.66 -1.87
CA LYS A 45 7.13 0.50 -1.08
C LYS A 45 5.95 1.22 -1.73
N GLU A 46 5.04 0.44 -2.33
CA GLU A 46 3.85 0.92 -3.03
C GLU A 46 2.63 0.13 -2.58
N LEU A 47 1.48 0.81 -2.55
CA LEU A 47 0.19 0.22 -2.20
C LEU A 47 -0.86 0.67 -3.21
N LEU A 48 -1.40 -0.28 -3.95
CA LEU A 48 -2.41 -0.07 -4.98
C LEU A 48 -3.81 -0.02 -4.36
N ASP A 49 -4.71 0.68 -5.04
CA ASP A 49 -6.09 0.81 -4.58
C ASP A 49 -6.83 -0.54 -4.55
N SER A 50 -6.52 -1.44 -5.48
CA SER A 50 -7.04 -2.83 -5.47
C SER A 50 -6.54 -3.66 -4.29
N GLU A 51 -5.33 -3.38 -3.80
CA GLU A 51 -4.79 -4.03 -2.59
C GLU A 51 -5.50 -3.51 -1.35
N ILE A 52 -5.81 -2.21 -1.28
CA ILE A 52 -6.63 -1.62 -0.22
C ILE A 52 -8.03 -2.22 -0.21
N GLU A 53 -8.65 -2.44 -1.38
CA GLU A 53 -9.94 -3.13 -1.48
C GLU A 53 -9.89 -4.57 -0.95
N THR A 54 -8.76 -5.26 -1.13
CA THR A 54 -8.55 -6.59 -0.55
C THR A 54 -8.40 -6.51 0.96
N LEU A 55 -7.58 -5.58 1.46
CA LEU A 55 -7.38 -5.35 2.90
C LEU A 55 -8.69 -4.94 3.61
N LYS A 56 -9.62 -4.25 2.93
CA LYS A 56 -10.95 -3.91 3.48
C LYS A 56 -11.83 -5.13 3.80
N LYS A 57 -11.48 -6.32 3.30
CA LYS A 57 -12.17 -7.57 3.59
C LYS A 57 -11.74 -8.21 4.91
N PHE A 58 -10.65 -7.74 5.51
CA PHE A 58 -10.09 -8.20 6.78
C PHE A 58 -10.59 -7.37 7.95
N GLU A 59 -10.45 -7.91 9.16
CA GLU A 59 -10.85 -7.21 10.37
C GLU A 59 -9.89 -6.06 10.68
N THR A 60 -10.40 -5.04 11.39
CA THR A 60 -9.56 -3.88 11.73
C THR A 60 -8.35 -4.27 12.58
N GLU A 61 -8.48 -5.32 13.38
CA GLU A 61 -7.40 -5.86 14.22
C GLU A 61 -6.23 -6.40 13.36
N ASP A 62 -6.52 -7.19 12.32
CA ASP A 62 -5.50 -7.68 11.38
C ASP A 62 -4.79 -6.53 10.66
N ILE A 63 -5.54 -5.51 10.24
CA ILE A 63 -4.98 -4.33 9.57
C ILE A 63 -4.07 -3.52 10.51
N VAL A 64 -4.43 -3.42 11.79
CA VAL A 64 -3.59 -2.77 12.79
C VAL A 64 -2.27 -3.53 12.97
N GLU A 65 -2.32 -4.86 13.02
CA GLU A 65 -1.12 -5.70 13.13
C GLU A 65 -0.24 -5.60 11.88
N PHE A 66 -0.86 -5.65 10.70
CA PHE A 66 -0.22 -5.45 9.41
C PHE A 66 0.52 -4.11 9.35
N PHE A 67 -0.18 -3.03 9.69
CA PHE A 67 0.40 -1.68 9.69
C PHE A 67 1.62 -1.59 10.62
N LYS A 68 1.52 -2.14 11.85
CA LYS A 68 2.63 -2.19 12.79
C LYS A 68 3.83 -2.96 12.24
N ARG A 69 3.58 -4.10 11.60
CA ARG A 69 4.62 -4.95 11.01
C ARG A 69 5.34 -4.21 9.89
N ILE A 70 4.61 -3.60 8.96
CA ILE A 70 5.17 -2.84 7.84
C ILE A 70 5.96 -1.63 8.35
N TYR A 71 5.38 -0.86 9.27
CA TYR A 71 6.07 0.27 9.90
C TYR A 71 7.41 -0.16 10.53
N LYS A 72 7.40 -1.26 11.30
CA LYS A 72 8.60 -1.80 11.93
C LYS A 72 9.64 -2.21 10.89
N LYS A 73 9.23 -2.89 9.82
CA LYS A 73 10.11 -3.30 8.72
C LYS A 73 10.74 -2.10 8.00
N PHE A 74 9.96 -1.07 7.69
CA PHE A 74 10.48 0.16 7.08
C PHE A 74 11.45 0.91 7.99
N LYS A 75 11.16 0.95 9.30
CA LYS A 75 12.06 1.55 10.29
C LYS A 75 13.37 0.77 10.42
N ASP A 76 13.31 -0.57 10.40
CA ASP A 76 14.48 -1.45 10.50
C ASP A 76 15.36 -1.39 9.24
N ALA A 77 14.75 -1.19 8.06
CA ALA A 77 15.43 -1.10 6.78
C ALA A 77 16.32 0.16 6.60
N GLY A 78 16.32 1.11 7.53
CA GLY A 78 17.35 2.16 7.62
C GLY A 78 16.91 3.60 7.40
N ASN A 79 15.70 3.87 6.91
CA ASN A 79 14.99 5.16 7.05
C ASN A 79 13.56 5.08 6.49
N LEU A 80 12.64 5.87 7.07
CA LEU A 80 11.30 6.09 6.51
C LEU A 80 11.40 7.08 5.35
N ASN A 81 11.59 6.57 4.13
CA ASN A 81 11.59 7.39 2.92
C ASN A 81 10.18 7.86 2.55
N ASN A 82 10.06 8.87 1.68
CA ASN A 82 8.78 9.37 1.19
C ASN A 82 7.87 8.25 0.66
N GLU A 83 8.41 7.26 -0.05
CA GLU A 83 7.65 6.12 -0.57
C GLU A 83 7.00 5.29 0.55
N SER A 84 7.79 4.92 1.57
CA SER A 84 7.29 4.22 2.76
C SER A 84 6.25 5.04 3.51
N LEU A 85 6.47 6.34 3.65
CA LEU A 85 5.56 7.27 4.29
C LEU A 85 4.24 7.41 3.52
N ILE A 86 4.28 7.45 2.19
CA ILE A 86 3.10 7.48 1.33
C ILE A 86 2.25 6.23 1.60
N VAL A 87 2.85 5.04 1.60
CA VAL A 87 2.10 3.80 1.89
C VAL A 87 1.47 3.82 3.27
N LEU A 88 2.24 4.22 4.29
CA LEU A 88 1.74 4.32 5.66
C LEU A 88 0.59 5.32 5.75
N ASN A 89 0.70 6.50 5.14
CA ASN A 89 -0.38 7.48 5.12
C ASN A 89 -1.62 6.97 4.36
N LYS A 90 -1.42 6.21 3.27
CA LYS A 90 -2.51 5.63 2.48
C LYS A 90 -3.28 4.57 3.27
N LEU A 91 -2.58 3.68 3.99
CA LEU A 91 -3.20 2.73 4.93
C LEU A 91 -3.93 3.47 6.05
N LYS A 92 -3.28 4.48 6.64
CA LYS A 92 -3.83 5.28 7.73
C LYS A 92 -5.14 5.94 7.34
N ASP A 93 -5.19 6.57 6.17
CA ASP A 93 -6.38 7.25 5.65
C ASP A 93 -7.48 6.25 5.30
N SER A 94 -7.13 5.15 4.63
CA SER A 94 -8.08 4.12 4.18
C SER A 94 -8.78 3.40 5.31
N PHE A 95 -8.09 3.19 6.44
CA PHE A 95 -8.59 2.44 7.58
C PHE A 95 -8.79 3.30 8.84
N ASN A 96 -8.64 4.63 8.72
CA ASN A 96 -8.74 5.58 9.83
C ASN A 96 -7.86 5.20 11.05
N LEU A 97 -6.65 4.71 10.79
CA LEU A 97 -5.73 4.22 11.82
C LEU A 97 -5.14 5.39 12.61
N VAL A 98 -4.94 5.20 13.91
CA VAL A 98 -4.34 6.20 14.79
C VAL A 98 -3.05 5.66 15.38
N GLU A 99 -1.92 6.27 15.00
CA GLU A 99 -0.57 5.84 15.40
C GLU A 99 -0.40 5.83 16.92
N SER A 100 -1.01 6.82 17.60
CA SER A 100 -1.02 6.94 19.06
C SER A 100 -1.68 5.74 19.75
N LYS A 101 -2.67 5.09 19.12
CA LYS A 101 -3.31 3.87 19.66
C LYS A 101 -2.43 2.62 19.47
N MET A 102 -1.41 2.71 18.62
CA MET A 102 -0.59 1.57 18.20
C MET A 102 0.82 1.59 18.80
N GLY A 103 1.17 2.62 19.57
CA GLY A 103 2.53 2.81 20.08
C GLY A 103 3.53 3.21 19.00
N ILE A 104 3.04 3.75 17.87
CA ILE A 104 3.86 4.21 16.75
C ILE A 104 4.08 5.72 16.90
N PRO A 105 5.32 6.23 16.76
CA PRO A 105 5.56 7.67 16.79
C PRO A 105 4.88 8.34 15.58
N GLN A 106 4.58 9.63 15.70
CA GLN A 106 3.89 10.36 14.65
C GLN A 106 4.70 10.34 13.34
N ILE A 107 4.09 9.75 12.32
CA ILE A 107 4.56 9.60 10.97
C ILE A 107 4.24 10.90 10.23
N PRO A 108 5.22 11.53 9.57
CA PRO A 108 4.96 12.73 8.79
C PRO A 108 3.94 12.43 7.67
N GLU A 109 2.94 13.30 7.57
CA GLU A 109 1.96 13.25 6.48
C GLU A 109 2.61 13.70 5.18
N VAL A 110 2.89 12.73 4.31
CA VAL A 110 3.42 12.94 2.96
C VAL A 110 2.36 12.48 1.98
N ARG A 111 1.98 13.38 1.06
CA ARG A 111 1.04 13.09 -0.02
C ARG A 111 1.80 12.96 -1.32
N GLU A 112 1.44 11.98 -2.15
CA GLU A 112 1.93 11.92 -3.53
C GLU A 112 1.55 13.20 -4.26
N THR A 113 2.56 13.96 -4.68
CA THR A 113 2.34 15.14 -5.50
C THR A 113 1.94 14.73 -6.91
N LYS A 114 1.30 15.65 -7.64
CA LYS A 114 1.04 15.44 -9.08
C LYS A 114 2.35 15.12 -9.83
N GLU A 115 3.47 15.68 -9.37
CA GLU A 115 4.79 15.44 -9.93
C GLU A 115 5.27 14.00 -9.74
N ASP A 116 5.15 13.44 -8.53
CA ASP A 116 5.48 12.03 -8.23
C ASP A 116 4.70 11.06 -9.12
N LYS A 117 3.40 11.31 -9.31
CA LYS A 117 2.55 10.49 -10.17
C LYS A 117 3.00 10.53 -11.63
N LEU A 118 3.34 11.72 -12.14
CA LEU A 118 3.82 11.88 -13.51
C LEU A 118 5.16 11.16 -13.69
N LEU A 119 6.10 11.35 -12.75
CA LEU A 119 7.40 10.67 -12.77
C LEU A 119 7.26 9.14 -12.75
N LYS A 120 6.38 8.58 -11.90
CA LYS A 120 6.09 7.15 -11.87
C LYS A 120 5.54 6.63 -13.21
N ASN A 121 4.70 7.43 -13.86
CA ASN A 121 4.12 7.11 -15.17
C ASN A 121 5.03 7.48 -16.35
N ASN A 122 6.34 7.67 -16.12
CA ASN A 122 7.29 8.01 -17.17
C ASN A 122 6.94 9.33 -17.86
N GLN A 123 6.37 10.31 -17.14
CA GLN A 123 5.99 11.60 -17.67
C GLN A 123 6.72 12.72 -16.96
N CYS A 124 7.18 13.71 -17.73
CA CYS A 124 7.85 14.87 -17.17
C CYS A 124 6.81 15.80 -16.52
N PRO A 125 6.92 16.17 -15.25
CA PRO A 125 6.00 17.13 -14.63
C PRO A 125 6.04 18.54 -15.23
N GLY A 126 7.15 18.94 -15.87
CA GLY A 126 7.29 20.25 -16.49
C GLY A 126 6.67 20.38 -17.89
N CYS A 127 6.62 19.29 -18.67
CA CYS A 127 6.13 19.33 -20.06
C CYS A 127 5.18 18.20 -20.44
N GLU A 128 4.85 17.32 -19.48
CA GLU A 128 3.94 16.17 -19.57
C GLU A 128 4.29 15.13 -20.64
N LYS A 129 5.46 15.28 -21.30
CA LYS A 129 5.99 14.33 -22.29
C LYS A 129 6.50 13.06 -21.63
N GLY A 130 6.37 11.96 -22.37
CA GLY A 130 6.97 10.67 -22.05
C GLY A 130 8.49 10.74 -21.96
N ILE A 131 9.06 10.33 -20.83
CA ILE A 131 10.49 10.32 -20.49
C ILE A 131 10.84 8.97 -19.87
N GLN A 132 12.06 8.48 -20.04
CA GLN A 132 12.49 7.26 -19.36
C GLN A 132 12.85 7.56 -17.89
N LYS A 133 12.66 6.59 -16.99
CA LYS A 133 12.90 6.76 -15.54
C LYS A 133 14.35 7.12 -15.18
N ASP A 134 15.31 6.75 -16.02
CA ASP A 134 16.74 7.00 -15.79
C ASP A 134 17.20 8.44 -16.03
N PHE A 135 16.36 9.31 -16.59
CA PHE A 135 16.76 10.69 -16.82
C PHE A 135 16.65 11.52 -15.53
N ASN A 136 17.76 12.09 -15.07
CA ASN A 136 17.76 13.07 -13.98
C ASN A 136 17.20 14.44 -14.41
N LEU A 137 17.25 14.73 -15.71
CA LEU A 137 16.79 15.96 -16.33
C LEU A 137 15.95 15.63 -17.56
N CYS A 138 14.79 16.26 -17.72
CA CYS A 138 13.96 16.06 -18.88
C CYS A 138 14.65 16.58 -20.15
N PRO A 139 14.87 15.75 -21.18
CA PRO A 139 15.56 16.16 -22.41
C PRO A 139 14.76 17.16 -23.25
N TYR A 140 13.45 17.31 -22.99
CA TYR A 140 12.57 18.20 -23.77
C TYR A 140 12.45 19.60 -23.19
N CYS A 141 12.43 19.73 -21.86
CA CYS A 141 12.15 21.01 -21.19
C CYS A 141 13.18 21.38 -20.10
N GLY A 142 14.13 20.49 -19.80
CA GLY A 142 15.13 20.75 -18.75
C GLY A 142 14.60 20.64 -17.31
N TYR A 143 13.40 20.07 -17.10
CA TYR A 143 12.88 19.85 -15.74
C TYR A 143 13.74 18.86 -14.96
N LYS A 144 14.02 19.11 -13.68
CA LYS A 144 14.74 18.18 -12.79
C LYS A 144 13.80 17.07 -12.33
N LEU A 145 14.04 15.86 -12.84
CA LEU A 145 13.20 14.68 -12.60
C LEU A 145 13.60 13.96 -11.31
N ASN A 146 14.87 14.06 -10.92
CA ASN A 146 15.38 13.48 -9.70
C ASN A 146 15.69 14.58 -8.67
N LYS A 147 14.98 14.57 -7.54
CA LYS A 147 15.19 15.53 -6.44
C LYS A 147 16.48 15.26 -5.65
N ASP A 148 17.06 14.06 -5.78
CA ASP A 148 18.33 13.68 -5.14
C ASP A 148 19.56 14.06 -5.98
N PHE A 149 19.38 14.57 -7.21
CA PHE A 149 20.49 15.00 -8.05
C PHE A 149 21.09 16.32 -7.54
N GLN A 150 21.99 16.21 -6.55
CA GLN A 150 22.91 17.28 -6.19
C GLN A 150 23.88 17.47 -7.35
N SER A 151 23.62 18.48 -8.16
CA SER A 151 24.58 19.03 -9.11
C SER A 151 25.82 19.48 -8.34
N LYS A 152 26.82 18.60 -8.20
CA LYS A 152 28.18 18.99 -7.80
C LYS A 152 28.84 19.69 -8.99
N TYR A 153 28.65 20.99 -9.06
CA TYR A 153 29.50 21.90 -9.83
C TYR A 153 29.90 23.06 -8.92
#